data_AF-A0A0L6WMG5-F1
#
_entry.id   AF-A0A0L6WMG5-F1
#
_cell.length_a   1.000
_cell.length_b   1.000
_cell.length_c   1.000
_cell.angle_alpha   90.00
_cell.angle_beta   90.00
_cell.angle_gamma   90.00
#
_symmetry.space_group_name_H-M   'P 1'
#
loop_
_entity.id
_entity.type
_entity.pdbx_description
1 polymer ?
#
loop_
_entity_poly.entity_id
_entity_poly.type
_entity_poly.pdbx_seq_one_letter_code
_entity_poly.pdbx_strand_id
1 'polypeptide(L)'
;QQNVCKLSTAQADMLAAVCPEDWDVLAIQEPFLDFLGNTKANGYWQVIYSSDYRHNGSSCTCSILLVNTDISTDAYTQLTIPSIDIAAVHFNGTYGCLSLFGIYNNCTHNKVILSLSHFLSTSLCAAHPSPSDHMI
;
A
#
# COMPACT_ATOMS: atom_id res chain seq x y z
N GLN A 1 -2.95 7.26 -7.38
CA GLN A 1 -3.81 6.15 -6.93
C GLN A 1 -4.76 5.76 -8.06
N GLN A 2 -4.94 4.47 -8.34
CA GLN A 2 -5.83 3.95 -9.39
C GLN A 2 -6.63 2.75 -8.89
N ASN A 3 -7.87 2.56 -9.36
CA ASN A 3 -8.66 1.35 -9.12
C ASN A 3 -8.69 0.52 -10.42
N VAL A 4 -8.26 -0.74 -10.35
CA VAL A 4 -8.13 -1.61 -11.54
C VAL A 4 -9.24 -2.67 -11.63
N CYS A 5 -10.28 -2.58 -10.78
CA CYS A 5 -11.49 -3.41 -10.81
C CYS A 5 -11.22 -4.93 -10.88
N LYS A 6 -10.11 -5.39 -10.30
CA LYS A 6 -9.61 -6.78 -10.34
C LYS A 6 -9.34 -7.30 -11.75
N LEU A 7 -9.16 -6.42 -12.73
CA LEU A 7 -8.92 -6.79 -14.12
C LEU A 7 -7.42 -6.88 -14.41
N SER A 8 -6.96 -8.04 -14.88
CA SER A 8 -5.55 -8.25 -15.22
C SER A 8 -5.06 -7.32 -16.33
N THR A 9 -5.92 -6.99 -17.30
CA THR A 9 -5.62 -6.08 -18.41
C THR A 9 -5.51 -4.64 -17.92
N ALA A 10 -6.46 -4.16 -17.11
CA ALA A 10 -6.43 -2.80 -16.56
C ALA A 10 -5.16 -2.56 -15.72
N GLN A 11 -4.74 -3.56 -14.92
CA GLN A 11 -3.49 -3.46 -14.17
C GLN A 11 -2.26 -3.51 -15.07
N ALA A 12 -2.25 -4.36 -16.11
CA ALA A 12 -1.14 -4.42 -17.06
C ALA A 12 -0.99 -3.11 -17.86
N ASP A 13 -2.11 -2.54 -18.33
CA ASP A 13 -2.12 -1.27 -19.05
C ASP A 13 -1.62 -0.12 -18.17
N MET A 14 -2.05 -0.09 -16.90
CA MET A 14 -1.56 0.87 -15.93
C MET A 14 -0.05 0.73 -15.68
N LEU A 15 0.45 -0.49 -15.46
CA LEU A 15 1.89 -0.73 -15.27
C LEU A 15 2.72 -0.41 -16.52
N ALA A 16 2.15 -0.58 -17.72
CA ALA A 16 2.82 -0.25 -18.98
C ALA A 16 2.85 1.26 -19.27
N ALA A 17 1.87 2.01 -18.75
CA ALA A 17 1.77 3.46 -18.94
C ALA A 17 2.62 4.27 -17.95
N VAL A 18 3.02 3.68 -16.82
CA VAL A 18 3.84 4.34 -15.81
C VAL A 18 5.32 4.28 -16.19
N CYS A 19 5.99 5.43 -16.19
CA CYS A 19 7.45 5.49 -16.18
C CYS A 19 7.96 5.36 -14.74
N PRO A 20 8.80 4.36 -14.39
CA PRO A 20 9.31 4.20 -13.04
C PRO A 20 10.11 5.41 -12.53
N GLU A 21 10.77 6.15 -13.43
CA GLU A 21 11.56 7.34 -13.09
C GLU A 21 10.70 8.52 -12.57
N ASP A 22 9.40 8.51 -12.87
CA ASP A 22 8.47 9.57 -12.48
C ASP A 22 7.76 9.28 -11.15
N TRP A 23 7.87 8.05 -10.60
CA TRP A 23 7.06 7.63 -9.45
C TRP A 23 7.82 6.73 -8.46
N ASP A 24 7.79 7.13 -7.20
CA ASP A 24 8.32 6.35 -6.08
C ASP A 24 7.35 5.26 -5.59
N VAL A 25 6.06 5.57 -5.58
CA VAL A 25 5.03 4.66 -5.06
C VAL A 25 3.75 4.74 -5.89
N LEU A 26 3.20 3.57 -6.22
CA LEU A 26 1.88 3.44 -6.83
C LEU A 26 0.90 2.85 -5.83
N ALA A 27 -0.26 3.49 -5.66
CA ALA A 27 -1.36 2.94 -4.87
C ALA A 27 -2.44 2.36 -5.79
N ILE A 28 -2.74 1.06 -5.64
CA ILE A 28 -3.72 0.35 -6.46
C ILE A 28 -4.86 -0.18 -5.58
N GLN A 29 -6.08 0.16 -5.95
CA GLN A 29 -7.30 -0.42 -5.41
C GLN A 29 -7.80 -1.55 -6.30
N GLU A 30 -8.41 -2.55 -5.66
CA GLU A 30 -8.94 -3.76 -6.30
C GLU A 30 -7.94 -4.40 -7.27
N PRO A 31 -6.73 -4.77 -6.80
CA PRO A 31 -5.72 -5.36 -7.66
C PRO A 31 -6.22 -6.67 -8.27
N PHE A 32 -5.75 -6.97 -9.48
CA PHE A 32 -5.85 -8.32 -10.01
C PHE A 32 -4.93 -9.24 -9.17
N LEU A 33 -5.47 -10.41 -8.80
CA LEU A 33 -4.74 -11.46 -8.10
C LEU A 33 -4.81 -12.73 -8.93
N ASP A 34 -3.68 -13.40 -9.12
CA ASP A 34 -3.60 -14.67 -9.85
C ASP A 34 -4.16 -15.84 -9.01
N PHE A 35 -4.08 -17.05 -9.55
CA PHE A 35 -4.58 -18.26 -8.89
C PHE A 35 -3.81 -18.62 -7.60
N LEU A 36 -2.62 -18.05 -7.39
CA LEU A 36 -1.83 -18.15 -6.16
C LEU A 36 -2.12 -16.98 -5.20
N GLY A 37 -3.01 -16.06 -5.59
CA GLY A 37 -3.32 -14.83 -4.88
C GLY A 37 -2.27 -13.73 -5.06
N ASN A 38 -1.26 -13.89 -5.90
CA ASN A 38 -0.28 -12.83 -6.08
C ASN A 38 -0.79 -11.79 -7.07
N THR A 39 -0.55 -10.52 -6.78
CA THR A 39 -0.72 -9.46 -7.76
C THR A 39 0.43 -9.48 -8.76
N LYS A 40 0.17 -8.97 -9.97
CA LYS A 40 1.20 -8.82 -11.00
C LYS A 40 1.96 -7.51 -10.78
N ALA A 41 3.28 -7.60 -10.70
CA ALA A 41 4.20 -6.47 -10.74
C ALA A 41 5.37 -6.85 -11.66
N ASN A 42 5.98 -5.85 -12.30
CA ASN A 42 7.24 -6.03 -13.04
C ASN A 42 8.44 -5.76 -12.09
N GLY A 43 9.66 -5.92 -12.60
CA GLY A 43 10.88 -5.82 -11.80
C GLY A 43 11.17 -4.45 -11.19
N TYR A 44 10.42 -3.40 -11.54
CA TYR A 44 10.59 -2.05 -10.98
C TYR A 44 9.82 -1.84 -9.68
N TRP A 45 8.96 -2.78 -9.29
CA TRP A 45 7.99 -2.57 -8.22
C TRP A 45 8.02 -3.69 -7.19
N GLN A 46 8.31 -3.33 -5.94
CA GLN A 46 8.12 -4.19 -4.79
C GLN A 46 6.67 -4.07 -4.28
N VAL A 47 5.96 -5.20 -4.20
CA VAL A 47 4.56 -5.23 -3.76
C VAL A 47 4.46 -5.24 -2.24
N ILE A 48 3.70 -4.29 -1.70
CA ILE A 48 3.25 -4.25 -0.30
C ILE A 48 1.76 -4.57 -0.26
N TYR A 49 1.44 -5.75 0.25
CA TYR A 49 0.07 -6.17 0.50
C TYR A 49 -0.48 -5.55 1.78
N SER A 50 -1.80 -5.59 1.98
CA SER A 50 -2.35 -5.47 3.33
C SER A 50 -1.75 -6.52 4.27
N SER A 51 -1.49 -6.18 5.54
CA SER A 51 -0.93 -7.14 6.50
C SER A 51 -1.87 -8.31 6.81
N ASP A 52 -3.20 -8.13 6.66
CA ASP A 52 -4.19 -9.19 6.88
C ASP A 52 -4.32 -10.14 5.68
N TYR A 53 -3.69 -9.81 4.56
CA TYR A 53 -3.79 -10.56 3.30
C TYR A 53 -3.40 -12.04 3.46
N ARG A 54 -2.41 -12.36 4.30
CA ARG A 54 -1.94 -13.75 4.50
C ARG A 54 -2.48 -14.44 5.75
N HIS A 55 -3.08 -13.71 6.67
CA HIS A 55 -3.46 -14.26 7.98
C HIS A 55 -4.75 -15.10 7.97
N ASN A 56 -5.66 -14.88 7.00
CA ASN A 56 -6.98 -15.52 7.00
C ASN A 56 -7.18 -16.61 5.93
N GLY A 57 -6.12 -17.02 5.20
CA GLY A 57 -6.26 -17.95 4.06
C GLY A 57 -7.14 -17.41 2.91
N SER A 58 -7.57 -16.15 3.02
CA SER A 58 -8.34 -15.41 2.03
C SER A 58 -7.37 -14.64 1.16
N SER A 59 -7.20 -15.08 -0.08
CA SER A 59 -6.42 -14.40 -1.12
C SER A 59 -7.10 -13.12 -1.63
N CYS A 60 -7.72 -12.32 -0.75
CA CYS A 60 -8.42 -11.11 -1.13
C CYS A 60 -7.79 -9.93 -0.41
N THR A 61 -7.06 -9.10 -1.16
CA THR A 61 -6.74 -7.73 -0.76
C THR A 61 -7.44 -6.77 -1.69
N CYS A 62 -7.97 -5.68 -1.14
CA CYS A 62 -8.63 -4.63 -1.91
C CYS A 62 -7.72 -3.42 -2.14
N SER A 63 -6.54 -3.38 -1.53
CA SER A 63 -5.60 -2.27 -1.63
C SER A 63 -4.16 -2.77 -1.50
N ILE A 64 -3.30 -2.34 -2.42
CA ILE A 64 -1.86 -2.60 -2.38
C ILE A 64 -1.09 -1.31 -2.63
N LEU A 65 0.17 -1.30 -2.19
CA LEU A 65 1.16 -0.33 -2.61
C LEU A 65 2.25 -1.03 -3.43
N LEU A 66 2.73 -0.37 -4.47
CA LEU A 66 3.91 -0.77 -5.24
C LEU A 66 4.99 0.26 -4.96
N VAL A 67 6.06 -0.14 -4.28
CA VAL A 67 7.21 0.73 -3.98
C VAL A 67 8.26 0.51 -5.06
N ASN A 68 8.80 1.59 -5.62
CA ASN A 68 9.86 1.52 -6.63
C ASN A 68 11.09 0.82 -6.04
N THR A 69 11.69 -0.10 -6.79
CA THR A 69 12.88 -0.85 -6.37
C THR A 69 14.14 0.00 -6.24
N ASP A 70 14.14 1.23 -6.77
CA ASP A 70 15.21 2.20 -6.53
C ASP A 70 15.24 2.70 -5.08
N ILE A 71 14.15 2.50 -4.34
CA ILE A 71 14.10 2.73 -2.89
C ILE A 71 14.52 1.46 -2.18
N SER A 72 15.59 1.56 -1.39
CA SER A 72 16.07 0.45 -0.55
C SER A 72 14.96 -0.08 0.35
N THR A 73 14.85 -1.41 0.47
CA THR A 73 13.89 -2.04 1.40
C THR A 73 14.15 -1.70 2.86
N ASP A 74 15.36 -1.23 3.19
CA ASP A 74 15.72 -0.77 4.54
C ASP A 74 15.23 0.67 4.81
N ALA A 75 14.81 1.40 3.77
CA ALA A 75 14.30 2.76 3.88
C ALA A 75 12.81 2.80 4.27
N TYR A 76 12.15 1.65 4.39
CA TYR A 76 10.75 1.61 4.79
C TYR A 76 10.34 0.33 5.52
N THR A 77 9.27 0.43 6.30
CA THR A 77 8.66 -0.72 6.99
C THR A 77 7.17 -0.77 6.70
N GLN A 78 6.61 -1.97 6.59
CA GLN A 78 5.16 -2.13 6.44
C GLN A 78 4.47 -1.81 7.78
N LEU A 79 3.41 -1.01 7.75
CA LEU A 79 2.56 -0.77 8.91
C LEU A 79 1.46 -1.84 8.97
N THR A 80 1.45 -2.61 10.05
CA THR A 80 0.47 -3.69 10.27
C THR A 80 -0.86 -3.12 10.73
N ILE A 81 -1.87 -3.17 9.86
CA ILE A 81 -3.24 -2.74 10.13
C ILE A 81 -4.17 -3.89 9.81
N PRO A 82 -5.03 -4.32 10.76
CA PRO A 82 -5.91 -5.45 10.55
C PRO A 82 -7.09 -5.09 9.63
N SER A 83 -6.82 -4.98 8.33
CA SER A 83 -7.80 -4.71 7.28
C SER A 83 -7.24 -5.05 5.90
N ILE A 84 -7.93 -5.93 5.15
CA ILE A 84 -7.62 -6.24 3.75
C ILE A 84 -7.77 -5.04 2.79
N ASP A 85 -8.42 -3.97 3.24
CA ASP A 85 -8.71 -2.75 2.51
C ASP A 85 -7.64 -1.66 2.72
N ILE A 86 -6.66 -1.90 3.60
CA ILE A 86 -5.59 -0.95 3.94
C ILE A 86 -4.23 -1.61 3.70
N ALA A 87 -3.44 -1.03 2.80
CA ALA A 87 -2.00 -1.28 2.70
C ALA A 87 -1.28 -0.03 3.19
N ALA A 88 -0.27 -0.19 4.04
CA ALA A 88 0.41 0.94 4.64
C ALA A 88 1.91 0.68 4.79
N VAL A 89 2.68 1.74 4.58
CA VAL A 89 4.13 1.74 4.64
C VAL A 89 4.62 2.99 5.33
N HIS A 90 5.67 2.87 6.14
CA HIS A 90 6.35 3.95 6.80
C HIS A 90 7.77 4.06 6.25
N PHE A 91 8.03 5.12 5.51
CA PHE A 91 9.35 5.49 5.02
C PHE A 91 10.12 6.23 6.12
N ASN A 92 11.41 5.94 6.21
CA ASN A 92 12.37 6.62 7.05
C ASN A 92 13.53 7.10 6.19
N GLY A 93 13.65 8.42 6.02
CA GLY A 93 14.68 9.05 5.21
C GLY A 93 15.53 10.01 6.02
N THR A 94 16.63 10.46 5.41
CA THR A 94 17.53 11.47 5.98
C THR A 94 16.85 12.80 6.33
N TYR A 95 15.70 13.09 5.71
CA TYR A 95 14.96 14.34 5.88
C TYR A 95 13.67 14.19 6.69
N GLY A 96 13.46 13.00 7.26
CA GLY A 96 12.31 12.68 8.09
C GLY A 96 11.56 11.43 7.63
N CYS A 97 10.42 11.20 8.25
CA CYS A 97 9.58 10.05 7.98
C CYS A 97 8.32 10.41 7.19
N LEU A 98 7.78 9.43 6.45
CA LEU A 98 6.51 9.54 5.73
C LEU A 98 5.74 8.23 5.88
N SER A 99 4.50 8.29 6.39
CA SER A 99 3.59 7.15 6.33
C SER A 99 2.60 7.32 5.20
N LEU A 100 2.54 6.33 4.30
CA LEU A 100 1.58 6.27 3.22
C LEU A 100 0.55 5.17 3.51
N PHE A 101 -0.73 5.50 3.35
CA PHE A 101 -1.85 4.59 3.52
C PHE A 101 -2.64 4.49 2.21
N GLY A 102 -2.53 3.36 1.52
CA GLY A 102 -3.41 2.99 0.42
C GLY A 102 -4.70 2.43 0.98
N ILE A 103 -5.80 3.17 0.84
CA ILE A 103 -7.10 2.81 1.41
C ILE A 103 -8.10 2.54 0.29
N TYR A 104 -8.75 1.39 0.34
CA TYR A 104 -9.99 1.11 -0.38
C TYR A 104 -11.18 1.33 0.54
N ASN A 105 -12.18 2.09 0.11
CA ASN A 105 -13.41 2.28 0.86
C ASN A 105 -14.58 1.82 -0.01
N ASN A 106 -15.27 0.77 0.41
CA ASN A 106 -16.40 0.23 -0.33
C ASN A 106 -17.71 1.03 -0.13
N CYS A 107 -17.69 2.08 0.70
CA CYS A 107 -18.82 2.98 0.99
C CYS A 107 -20.08 2.30 1.55
N THR A 108 -20.01 1.02 1.94
CA THR A 108 -21.15 0.26 2.48
C THR A 108 -21.04 0.02 3.97
N HIS A 109 -19.85 0.18 4.54
CA HIS A 109 -19.61 -0.01 5.97
C HIS A 109 -18.42 0.83 6.47
N ASN A 110 -18.40 1.09 7.77
CA ASN A 110 -17.35 1.88 8.42
C ASN A 110 -16.12 1.07 8.84
N LYS A 111 -15.99 -0.21 8.47
CA LYS A 111 -14.90 -1.09 8.94
C LYS A 111 -13.50 -0.49 8.71
N VAL A 112 -13.26 0.07 7.54
CA VAL A 112 -11.99 0.71 7.17
C VAL A 112 -11.68 1.89 8.09
N ILE A 113 -12.69 2.74 8.34
CA ILE A 113 -12.57 3.88 9.24
C ILE A 113 -12.29 3.41 10.66
N LEU A 114 -12.98 2.37 11.13
CA LEU A 114 -12.77 1.79 12.47
C LEU A 114 -11.36 1.21 12.61
N SER A 115 -10.88 0.41 11.64
CA SER A 115 -9.53 -0.15 11.65
C SER A 115 -8.45 0.93 11.62
N LEU A 116 -8.60 1.95 10.76
CA LEU A 116 -7.65 3.06 10.68
C LEU A 116 -7.67 3.91 11.96
N SER A 117 -8.85 4.22 12.49
CA SER A 117 -8.99 5.03 13.72
C SER A 117 -8.39 4.32 14.91
N HIS A 118 -8.61 3.00 15.02
CA HIS A 118 -7.98 2.18 16.05
C HIS A 118 -6.46 2.16 15.92
N PHE A 119 -5.93 2.01 14.71
CA PHE A 119 -4.48 2.07 14.48
C PHE A 119 -3.91 3.44 14.88
N LEU A 120 -4.53 4.54 14.43
CA LEU A 120 -4.08 5.90 14.73
C LEU A 120 -4.19 6.24 16.22
N SER A 121 -5.13 5.67 16.98
CA SER A 121 -5.22 5.93 18.42
C SER A 121 -4.26 5.10 19.26
N THR A 122 -3.85 3.91 18.78
CA THR A 122 -3.01 2.97 19.54
C THR A 122 -1.55 2.98 19.13
N SER A 123 -1.27 3.35 17.88
CA SER A 123 0.03 3.17 17.22
C SER A 123 0.50 4.42 16.49
N LEU A 124 -0.01 5.61 16.87
CA LEU A 124 0.36 6.87 16.23
C LEU A 124 1.87 7.08 16.15
N CYS A 125 2.59 6.75 17.23
CA CYS A 125 4.05 6.89 17.29
C CYS A 125 4.80 6.06 16.24
N ALA A 126 4.19 4.99 15.71
CA ALA A 126 4.79 4.16 14.67
C ALA A 126 4.56 4.73 13.25
N ALA A 127 3.62 5.68 13.10
CA ALA A 127 3.24 6.24 11.81
C ALA A 127 3.46 7.75 11.70
N HIS A 128 3.69 8.44 12.82
CA HIS A 128 3.75 9.90 12.85
C HIS A 128 5.17 10.40 12.57
N PRO A 129 5.37 11.25 11.56
CA PRO A 129 6.61 11.99 11.37
C PRO A 129 6.87 12.92 12.57
N SER A 130 8.11 13.19 12.93
CA SER A 130 8.41 14.29 13.86
C SER A 130 7.87 15.62 13.30
N PRO A 131 7.47 16.60 14.14
CA PRO A 131 7.15 17.95 13.66
C PRO A 131 8.28 18.63 12.87
N SER A 132 9.52 18.15 13.02
CA SER A 132 10.72 18.60 12.29
C SER A 132 10.95 17.85 10.97
N ASP A 133 10.16 16.82 10.68
CA ASP A 133 10.29 16.06 9.44
C ASP A 133 9.72 16.89 8.30
N HIS A 134 10.49 16.99 7.22
CA HIS A 134 10.13 17.77 6.04
C HIS A 134 10.38 16.93 4.81
N MET A 135 9.33 16.66 4.03
CA MET A 135 9.50 16.23 2.66
C MET A 135 9.94 17.43 1.82
N ILE A 136 11.05 17.27 1.10
CA ILE A 136 11.55 18.24 0.11
C ILE A 136 10.95 17.88 -1.25
#